data_AF-A0A1Q8ACG7-F1
#
_entry.id   AF-A0A1Q8ACG7-F1
#
_cell.length_a   1.000
_cell.length_b   1.000
_cell.length_c   1.000
_cell.angle_alpha   90.00
_cell.angle_beta   90.00
_cell.angle_gamma   90.00
#
_symmetry.space_group_name_H-M   'P 1'
#
loop_
_entity.id
_entity.type
_entity.pdbx_description
1 polymer ?
#
loop_
_entity_poly.entity_id
_entity_poly.type
_entity_poly.pdbx_seq_one_letter_code
_entity_poly.pdbx_strand_id
1 'polypeptide(L)'
;MFSGDIGRRGTPIVRDPTVLSAADYVLMESTYGGREHEPYAKSAEVLAETVRAVGEAGGVPLVPAFAIGRTQDMVYELDRLLAAGRIPKLPLYLDLADGFEGHGHLSPPQ
;
A
#
# COMPACT_ATOMS: atom_id res chain seq x y z
N MET A 1 -17.15 16.21 18.62
CA MET A 1 -15.92 15.58 18.10
C MET A 1 -16.03 15.48 16.59
N PHE A 2 -14.95 15.79 15.86
CA PHE A 2 -14.86 15.59 14.41
C PHE A 2 -13.75 14.57 14.13
N SER A 3 -14.04 13.50 13.38
CA SER A 3 -13.07 12.41 13.17
C SER A 3 -12.02 12.71 12.10
N GLY A 4 -12.33 13.56 11.12
CA GLY A 4 -11.61 13.54 9.85
C GLY A 4 -11.81 12.21 9.10
N ASP A 5 -10.85 11.85 8.25
CA ASP A 5 -10.78 10.55 7.57
C ASP A 5 -10.25 9.49 8.54
N ILE A 6 -10.98 8.37 8.69
CA ILE A 6 -10.61 7.31 9.62
C ILE A 6 -9.89 6.20 8.85
N GLY A 7 -8.57 6.17 9.02
CA GLY A 7 -7.71 5.17 8.41
C GLY A 7 -8.04 3.73 8.84
N ARG A 8 -7.63 2.78 7.98
CA ARG A 8 -7.80 1.34 8.23
C ARG A 8 -6.85 0.85 9.34
N ARG A 9 -7.36 0.02 10.25
CA ARG A 9 -6.54 -0.69 11.25
C ARG A 9 -5.60 -1.72 10.63
N GLY A 10 -4.47 -1.94 11.28
CA GLY A 10 -3.51 -2.98 10.91
C GLY A 10 -2.80 -2.70 9.58
N THR A 11 -2.60 -1.43 9.24
CA THR A 11 -1.76 -1.04 8.10
C THR A 11 -0.29 -1.00 8.53
N PRO A 12 0.68 -1.23 7.62
CA PRO A 12 2.08 -1.40 8.02
C PRO A 12 2.77 -0.12 8.49
N ILE A 13 2.36 1.03 7.94
CA ILE A 13 3.07 2.31 8.13
C ILE A 13 2.32 3.25 9.09
N VAL A 14 0.98 3.29 9.00
CA VAL A 14 0.17 4.24 9.78
C VAL A 14 -0.39 3.57 11.04
N ARG A 15 -0.39 4.31 12.15
CA ARG A 15 -0.95 3.83 13.43
C ARG A 15 -2.47 3.66 13.34
N ASP A 16 -2.96 2.69 14.09
CA ASP A 16 -4.40 2.47 14.27
C ASP A 16 -5.13 3.71 14.81
N PRO A 17 -6.38 3.95 14.37
CA PRO A 17 -7.22 4.98 14.97
C PRO A 17 -7.43 4.78 16.47
N THR A 18 -7.26 5.86 17.22
CA THR A 18 -7.49 5.91 18.66
C THR A 18 -8.97 5.68 18.97
N VAL A 19 -9.26 4.83 19.95
CA VAL A 19 -10.62 4.61 20.45
C VAL A 19 -11.01 5.76 21.38
N LEU A 20 -12.19 6.35 21.18
CA LEU A 20 -12.76 7.33 22.09
C LEU A 20 -13.88 6.72 22.92
N SER A 21 -13.90 7.06 24.21
CA SER A 21 -14.84 6.48 25.18
C SER A 21 -16.09 7.34 25.44
N ALA A 22 -16.06 8.65 25.13
CA ALA A 22 -17.20 9.54 25.33
C ALA A 22 -17.16 10.76 24.40
N ALA A 23 -18.32 11.17 23.88
CA ALA A 23 -18.56 12.44 23.20
C ALA A 23 -20.07 12.74 23.18
N ASP A 24 -20.47 14.00 23.38
CA ASP A 24 -21.88 14.41 23.28
C ASP A 24 -22.38 14.41 21.82
N TYR A 25 -21.48 14.70 20.89
CA TYR A 25 -21.73 14.69 19.44
C TYR A 25 -20.50 14.17 18.68
N VAL A 26 -20.76 13.34 17.66
CA VAL A 26 -19.73 12.80 16.75
C VAL A 26 -20.10 13.17 15.31
N LEU A 27 -19.20 13.87 14.64
CA LEU A 27 -19.25 14.10 13.20
C LEU A 27 -18.17 13.23 12.56
N MET A 28 -18.60 12.23 11.79
CA MET A 28 -17.73 11.23 11.18
C MET A 28 -17.95 11.12 9.68
N GLU A 29 -16.93 10.64 8.97
CA GLU A 29 -17.04 10.33 7.56
C GLU A 29 -17.78 9.01 7.29
N SER A 30 -18.18 8.82 6.02
CA SER A 30 -18.84 7.60 5.55
C SER A 30 -18.24 7.05 4.25
N THR A 31 -16.97 7.35 3.96
CA THR A 31 -16.28 7.02 2.70
C THR A 31 -16.39 5.54 2.30
N TYR A 32 -16.42 4.64 3.28
CA TYR A 32 -16.63 3.20 3.09
C TYR A 32 -17.80 2.62 3.89
N GLY A 33 -18.77 3.44 4.32
CA GLY A 33 -19.82 3.04 5.28
C GLY A 33 -20.72 1.86 4.87
N GLY A 34 -20.67 1.42 3.61
CA GLY A 34 -21.40 0.25 3.10
C GLY A 34 -20.53 -0.86 2.52
N ARG A 35 -19.21 -0.86 2.78
CA ARG A 35 -18.27 -1.85 2.23
C ARG A 35 -17.33 -2.37 3.30
N GLU A 36 -17.22 -3.69 3.40
CA GLU A 36 -16.16 -4.31 4.18
C GLU A 36 -14.88 -4.42 3.37
N HIS A 37 -13.74 -4.25 4.04
CA HIS A 37 -12.45 -4.44 3.42
C HIS A 37 -11.97 -5.87 3.59
N GLU A 38 -11.65 -6.52 2.48
CA GLU A 38 -10.96 -7.81 2.45
C GLU A 38 -9.65 -7.75 3.26
N PRO A 39 -9.25 -8.86 3.93
CA PRO A 39 -8.01 -8.90 4.71
C PRO A 39 -6.80 -8.43 3.92
N TYR A 40 -5.92 -7.68 4.57
CA TYR A 40 -4.71 -7.13 3.95
C TYR A 40 -3.86 -8.20 3.26
N ALA A 41 -3.76 -9.39 3.87
CA ALA A 41 -3.02 -10.53 3.31
C ALA A 41 -3.49 -10.93 1.90
N LYS A 42 -4.80 -10.83 1.63
CA LYS A 42 -5.37 -11.12 0.31
C LYS A 42 -4.91 -10.11 -0.73
N SER A 43 -4.83 -8.83 -0.36
CA SER A 43 -4.30 -7.78 -1.24
C SER A 43 -2.82 -7.99 -1.57
N ALA A 44 -2.01 -8.40 -0.59
CA ALA A 44 -0.60 -8.71 -0.81
C ALA A 44 -0.41 -9.94 -1.74
N GLU A 45 -1.29 -10.93 -1.64
CA GLU A 45 -1.28 -12.09 -2.53
C GLU A 45 -1.64 -11.73 -3.97
N VAL A 46 -2.70 -10.94 -4.17
CA VAL A 46 -3.08 -10.42 -5.50
C VAL A 46 -1.94 -9.60 -6.12
N LEU A 47 -1.26 -8.78 -5.32
CA LEU A 47 -0.10 -8.02 -5.78
C LEU A 47 1.02 -8.96 -6.26
N ALA A 48 1.37 -9.97 -5.47
CA ALA A 48 2.40 -10.94 -5.83
C ALA A 48 2.07 -11.73 -7.11
N GLU A 49 0.82 -12.16 -7.26
CA GLU A 49 0.33 -12.82 -8.47
C GLU A 49 0.43 -11.92 -9.70
N THR A 50 -0.02 -10.67 -9.57
CA THR A 50 0.02 -9.71 -10.66
C THR A 50 1.46 -9.44 -11.12
N VAL A 51 2.37 -9.21 -10.17
CA VAL A 51 3.78 -8.93 -10.47
C VAL A 51 4.47 -10.12 -11.13
N ARG A 52 4.21 -11.36 -10.67
CA ARG A 52 4.74 -12.57 -11.31
C ARG A 52 4.22 -12.73 -12.73
N ALA A 53 2.91 -12.64 -12.92
CA ALA A 53 2.28 -12.83 -14.23
C ALA A 53 2.82 -11.84 -15.27
N VAL A 54 2.99 -10.57 -14.87
CA VAL A 54 3.57 -9.54 -15.76
C VAL A 54 5.05 -9.80 -16.02
N GLY A 55 5.83 -10.19 -15.00
CA GLY A 55 7.24 -10.53 -15.15
C GLY A 55 7.49 -11.74 -16.06
N GLU A 56 6.68 -12.79 -15.94
CA GLU A 56 6.72 -13.97 -16.82
C GLU A 56 6.38 -13.65 -18.27
N ALA A 57 5.48 -12.69 -18.49
CA ALA A 57 5.14 -12.18 -19.81
C ALA A 57 6.20 -11.21 -20.39
N GLY A 58 7.26 -10.88 -19.63
CA GLY A 58 8.28 -9.90 -20.03
C GLY A 58 7.78 -8.45 -20.04
N GLY A 59 6.66 -8.17 -19.37
CA GLY A 59 6.05 -6.85 -19.28
C GLY A 59 6.52 -6.05 -18.06
N VAL A 60 5.99 -4.82 -17.93
CA VAL A 60 6.25 -3.92 -16.80
C VAL A 60 4.92 -3.48 -16.18
N PRO A 61 4.67 -3.71 -14.87
CA PRO A 61 3.46 -3.22 -14.23
C PRO A 61 3.49 -1.70 -14.10
N LEU A 62 2.46 -1.01 -14.59
CA LEU A 62 2.25 0.42 -14.35
C LEU A 62 1.18 0.59 -13.27
N VAL A 63 1.56 1.20 -12.15
CA VAL A 63 0.67 1.38 -10.99
C VAL A 63 0.46 2.88 -10.73
N PRO A 64 -0.71 3.45 -11.08
CA PRO A 64 -1.01 4.82 -10.69
C PRO A 64 -1.29 4.88 -9.18
N ALA A 65 -0.56 5.73 -8.47
CA ALA A 65 -0.72 5.94 -7.04
C ALA A 65 -0.55 7.42 -6.68
N PHE A 66 -1.24 7.88 -5.64
CA PHE A 66 -0.97 9.20 -5.07
C PHE A 66 0.37 9.19 -4.35
N ALA A 67 1.16 10.26 -4.56
CA ALA A 67 2.52 10.41 -4.05
C ALA A 67 2.64 10.21 -2.52
N ILE A 68 1.63 10.60 -1.75
CA ILE A 68 1.65 10.56 -0.28
C ILE A 68 0.82 9.37 0.22
N GLY A 69 1.42 8.58 1.12
CA GLY A 69 0.81 7.43 1.77
C GLY A 69 0.80 6.18 0.88
N ARG A 70 0.00 6.16 -0.18
CA ARG A 70 -0.24 4.94 -1.00
C ARG A 70 1.01 4.42 -1.71
N THR A 71 1.86 5.31 -2.19
CA THR A 71 3.16 4.93 -2.78
C THR A 71 4.08 4.26 -1.75
N GLN A 72 4.11 4.76 -0.51
CA GLN A 72 4.96 4.19 0.55
C GLN A 72 4.51 2.78 0.93
N ASP A 73 3.20 2.57 1.10
CA ASP A 73 2.61 1.25 1.34
C ASP A 73 2.97 0.26 0.21
N MET A 74 2.92 0.72 -1.04
CA MET A 74 3.21 -0.12 -2.21
C MET A 74 4.69 -0.54 -2.25
N VAL A 75 5.62 0.40 -2.07
CA VAL A 75 7.06 0.11 -2.06
C VAL A 75 7.41 -0.85 -0.92
N TYR A 76 6.82 -0.65 0.26
CA TYR A 76 7.03 -1.52 1.41
C TYR A 76 6.60 -2.97 1.14
N GLU A 77 5.41 -3.18 0.55
CA GLU A 77 4.96 -4.53 0.24
C GLU A 77 5.75 -5.19 -0.89
N LEU A 78 6.16 -4.44 -1.91
CA LEU A 78 7.04 -4.97 -2.95
C LEU A 78 8.38 -5.43 -2.39
N ASP A 79 8.98 -4.66 -1.48
CA ASP A 79 10.22 -5.03 -0.80
C ASP A 79 10.05 -6.31 0.03
N ARG A 80 8.97 -6.41 0.81
CA ARG A 80 8.65 -7.62 1.59
C ARG A 80 8.45 -8.86 0.73
N LEU A 81 7.72 -8.72 -0.38
CA LEU A 81 7.47 -9.82 -1.30
C LEU A 81 8.76 -10.27 -1.98
N LEU A 82 9.65 -9.34 -2.33
CA LEU A 82 10.95 -9.67 -2.91
C LEU A 82 11.85 -10.36 -1.89
N ALA A 83 11.95 -9.83 -0.67
CA ALA A 83 12.74 -10.42 0.41
C ALA A 83 12.27 -11.84 0.76
N ALA A 84 10.97 -12.11 0.63
CA ALA A 84 10.38 -13.44 0.80
C ALA A 84 10.50 -14.36 -0.42
N GLY A 85 11.12 -13.90 -1.52
CA GLY A 85 11.26 -14.67 -2.76
C GLY A 85 9.93 -14.94 -3.48
N ARG A 86 8.88 -14.17 -3.19
CA ARG A 86 7.52 -14.38 -3.75
C ARG A 86 7.31 -13.70 -5.09
N ILE A 87 8.17 -12.75 -5.46
CA ILE A 87 8.16 -12.05 -6.75
C ILE A 87 9.56 -12.06 -7.37
N PRO A 88 9.69 -12.01 -8.70
CA PRO A 88 10.98 -11.87 -9.36
C PRO A 88 11.59 -10.49 -9.09
N LYS A 89 12.92 -10.41 -9.23
CA LYS A 89 13.63 -9.14 -9.19
C LYS A 89 13.28 -8.31 -10.42
N LEU A 90 12.64 -7.17 -10.21
CA LEU A 90 12.22 -6.26 -11.26
C LEU A 90 12.77 -4.85 -10.96
N PRO A 91 13.14 -4.07 -11.99
CA PRO A 91 13.46 -2.67 -11.79
C PRO A 91 12.22 -1.89 -11.33
N LEU A 92 12.37 -1.09 -10.28
CA LEU A 92 11.30 -0.25 -9.73
C LEU A 92 11.61 1.22 -10.04
N TYR A 93 10.67 1.89 -10.70
CA TYR A 93 10.74 3.31 -11.01
C TYR A 93 9.62 4.04 -10.30
N LEU A 94 9.96 5.14 -9.62
CA LEU A 94 9.00 6.04 -8.98
C LEU A 94 9.14 7.41 -9.64
N ASP A 95 8.09 7.81 -10.36
CA ASP A 95 7.97 9.11 -11.01
C ASP A 95 6.91 9.93 -10.26
N LEU A 96 7.34 11.03 -9.64
CA LEU A 96 6.49 11.90 -8.82
C LEU A 96 6.49 13.32 -9.41
N ALA A 97 5.29 13.90 -9.56
CA ALA A 97 5.06 15.16 -10.27
C ALA A 97 5.79 16.38 -9.66
N ASP A 98 6.28 16.26 -8.44
CA ASP A 98 7.07 17.23 -7.68
C ASP A 98 8.58 17.18 -7.98
N GLY A 99 9.00 16.42 -8.99
CA GLY A 99 10.39 16.39 -9.49
C GLY A 99 11.31 15.46 -8.71
N PHE A 100 10.75 14.52 -7.96
CA PHE A 100 11.50 13.52 -7.22
C PHE A 100 11.59 12.22 -8.03
N GLU A 101 12.76 11.99 -8.65
CA GLU A 101 13.08 10.71 -9.32
C GLU A 101 13.75 9.77 -8.32
N GLY A 102 13.02 8.73 -7.91
CA GLY A 102 13.55 7.68 -7.04
C GLY A 102 13.98 6.46 -7.86
N HIS A 103 15.28 6.22 -7.99
CA HIS A 103 15.82 4.99 -8.60
C HIS A 103 16.21 3.99 -7.51
N GLY A 104 15.41 2.94 -7.35
CA GLY A 104 15.67 1.85 -6.41
C GLY A 104 15.97 0.54 -7.14
N HIS A 105 17.08 -0.11 -6.81
CA HIS A 105 17.33 -1.50 -7.21
C HIS A 105 17.12 -2.41 -6.01
N LEU A 106 15.93 -2.99 -5.90
CA LEU A 106 15.62 -3.90 -4.81
C LEU A 106 16.52 -5.14 -4.92
N SER A 107 17.39 -5.36 -3.94
CA SER A 107 18.28 -6.52 -3.85
C SER A 107 17.96 -7.27 -2.56
N PRO A 108 17.88 -8.62 -2.57
CA PRO A 108 17.61 -9.36 -1.36
C PRO A 108 18.76 -9.18 -0.34
N PRO A 109 18.47 -9.26 0.98
CA PRO A 109 19.53 -9.31 1.98
C PRO A 109 20.38 -10.57 1.79
N GLN A 110 21.70 -10.43 1.98
CA GLN A 110 22.65 -11.55 1.96
C GLN A 110 22.51 -12.44 3.19
#